data_AF-A0A3E0IQ31-F1
#
_entry.id   AF-A0A3E0IQ31-F1
#
_cell.length_a   1.000
_cell.length_b   1.000
_cell.length_c   1.000
_cell.angle_alpha   90.00
_cell.angle_beta   90.00
_cell.angle_gamma   90.00
#
_symmetry.space_group_name_H-M   'P 1'
#
loop_
_entity.id
_entity.type
_entity.pdbx_description
1 polymer ?
#
loop_
_entity_poly.entity_id
_entity_poly.type
_entity_poly.pdbx_seq_one_letter_code
_entity_poly.pdbx_strand_id
1 'polypeptide(L)' 'MPIIYYDDRCVYCYNYAIWLIRNGLPRNYEFVPLKSKPGTYLKQHYPEVQSYNSVVLQEGEHLSFEST' A
#
# COMPACT_ATOMS: atom_id res chain seq x y z
N MET A 1 2.07 12.49 5.40
CA MET A 1 0.74 11.86 5.28
C MET A 1 0.96 10.45 4.76
N PRO A 2 0.64 9.40 5.53
CA PRO A 2 0.80 8.02 5.07
C PRO A 2 -0.09 7.71 3.85
N ILE A 3 0.49 7.09 2.83
CA ILE A 3 -0.23 6.57 1.66
C ILE A 3 -0.16 5.05 1.71
N ILE A 4 -1.30 4.38 1.66
CA ILE A 4 -1.41 2.93 1.63
C ILE A 4 -1.75 2.52 0.20
N TYR A 5 -0.78 1.89 -0.47
CA TYR A 5 -1.01 1.25 -1.76
C TYR A 5 -1.38 -0.21 -1.57
N TYR A 6 -2.48 -0.66 -2.17
CA TYR A 6 -2.96 -2.04 -1.99
C TYR A 6 -3.61 -2.59 -3.27
N ASP A 7 -3.63 -3.92 -3.42
CA ASP A 7 -4.43 -4.57 -4.46
C ASP A 7 -5.89 -4.70 -4.01
N ASP A 8 -6.77 -3.98 -4.69
CA ASP A 8 -8.22 -3.93 -4.45
C ASP A 8 -8.96 -5.25 -4.76
N ARG A 9 -8.30 -6.20 -5.43
CA ARG A 9 -8.83 -7.55 -5.67
C ARG A 9 -8.30 -8.59 -4.69
N CYS A 10 -7.41 -8.20 -3.78
CA CYS A 10 -6.78 -9.08 -2.81
C CYS A 10 -7.43 -8.87 -1.43
N VAL A 11 -8.25 -9.85 -1.00
CA VAL A 11 -8.94 -9.80 0.31
C VAL A 11 -7.95 -9.70 1.47
N TYR A 12 -6.81 -10.39 1.39
CA TYR A 12 -5.74 -10.29 2.39
C TYR A 12 -5.15 -8.89 2.48
N CYS A 13 -4.95 -8.23 1.34
CA CYS A 13 -4.39 -6.89 1.25
C CYS A 13 -5.34 -5.85 1.83
N TYR A 14 -6.64 -6.00 1.59
CA TYR A 14 -7.66 -5.19 2.24
C TYR A 14 -7.66 -5.37 3.76
N ASN A 15 -7.62 -6.62 4.24
CA ASN A 15 -7.57 -6.89 5.68
C ASN A 15 -6.30 -6.34 6.34
N TYR A 16 -5.16 -6.42 5.66
CA TYR A 16 -3.90 -5.87 6.14
C TYR A 16 -3.93 -4.34 6.22
N ALA A 17 -4.49 -3.68 5.20
CA ALA A 17 -4.75 -2.24 5.24
C ALA A 17 -5.62 -1.84 6.44
N ILE A 18 -6.68 -2.59 6.75
CA ILE A 18 -7.51 -2.37 7.94
C ILE A 18 -6.71 -2.63 9.23
N TRP A 19 -5.87 -3.66 9.27
CA TRP A 19 -5.01 -3.94 10.41
C TRP A 19 -4.04 -2.78 10.68
N LEU A 20 -3.42 -2.21 9.65
CA LEU A 20 -2.54 -1.05 9.78
C LEU A 20 -3.27 0.14 10.43
N ILE A 21 -4.48 0.47 9.98
CA ILE A 21 -5.32 1.53 10.58
C ILE A 21 -5.56 1.29 12.06
N ARG A 22 -5.79 0.03 12.46
CA ARG A 22 -6.06 -0.33 13.85
C ARG A 22 -4.81 -0.35 14.74
N ASN A 23 -3.62 -0.43 14.16
CA ASN A 23 -2.35 -0.62 14.88
C ASN A 23 -1.41 0.61 14.80
N GLY A 24 -1.96 1.81 14.74
CA GLY A 24 -1.19 3.03 14.97
C GLY A 24 -0.91 3.86 13.72
N LEU A 25 -1.53 3.54 12.59
CA LEU A 25 -1.45 4.42 11.42
C LEU A 25 -2.12 5.77 11.74
N PRO A 26 -1.44 6.91 11.46
CA PRO A 26 -1.99 8.24 11.68
C PRO A 26 -3.37 8.42 11.05
N ARG A 27 -4.30 9.13 11.71
CA ARG A 27 -5.69 9.31 11.22
C ARG A 27 -5.79 10.05 9.88
N ASN A 28 -4.71 10.69 9.43
CA ASN A 28 -4.60 11.35 8.13
C ASN A 28 -3.89 10.42 7.13
N TYR A 29 -4.61 9.47 6.55
CA TYR A 29 -4.08 8.55 5.55
C TYR A 29 -4.84 8.63 4.23
N GLU A 30 -4.20 8.19 3.15
CA GLU A 30 -4.81 8.04 1.83
C GLU A 30 -4.71 6.60 1.34
N PHE A 31 -5.78 6.11 0.71
CA PHE A 31 -5.84 4.79 0.10
C PHE A 31 -5.69 4.89 -1.41
N VAL A 32 -4.70 4.21 -1.96
CA VAL A 32 -4.40 4.23 -3.38
C VAL A 32 -4.38 2.81 -3.94
N PRO A 33 -5.32 2.42 -4.81
CA PRO A 33 -5.25 1.11 -5.46
C PRO A 33 -3.97 0.97 -6.29
N LEU A 34 -3.26 -0.16 -6.20
CA LEU A 34 -2.05 -0.45 -7.00
C LEU A 34 -2.31 -0.50 -8.51
N LYS A 35 -3.58 -0.55 -8.94
CA LYS A 35 -4.00 -0.47 -10.35
C LYS A 35 -4.33 0.94 -10.82
N SER A 36 -4.30 1.92 -9.92
CA SER A 36 -4.51 3.33 -10.27
C SER A 36 -3.28 3.91 -10.99
N LYS A 37 -3.43 5.12 -11.57
CA LYS A 37 -2.31 5.85 -12.17
C LYS A 37 -1.14 6.06 -11.18
N PRO A 38 -1.35 6.54 -9.94
CA PRO A 38 -0.27 6.64 -8.96
C PRO A 38 0.33 5.29 -8.58
N GLY A 39 -0.48 4.23 -8.43
CA GLY A 39 0.03 2.88 -8.17
C GLY A 39 0.89 2.31 -9.31
N THR A 40 0.57 2.67 -10.56
CA THR A 40 1.36 2.29 -11.74
C THR A 40 2.71 3.01 -11.74
N TYR A 41 2.73 4.30 -11.40
CA TYR A 41 3.97 5.07 -11.28
C TYR A 41 4.88 4.53 -10.16
N LEU A 42 4.30 4.14 -9.01
CA LEU A 42 5.02 3.50 -7.92
C LEU A 42 5.71 2.20 -8.39
N LYS A 43 5.00 1.34 -9.12
CA LYS A 43 5.55 0.08 -9.66
C LYS A 43 6.69 0.26 -10.66
N GLN A 44 6.73 1.40 -11.35
CA GLN A 44 7.82 1.73 -12.28
C GLN A 44 9.09 2.12 -11.54
N HIS A 45 8.95 2.75 -10.37
CA HIS A 45 10.09 3.19 -9.53
C HIS A 45 10.55 2.10 -8.56
N TYR A 46 9.62 1.25 -8.12
CA TYR A 46 9.84 0.19 -7.13
C TYR A 46 9.30 -1.14 -7.70
N PRO A 47 10.03 -1.79 -8.62
CA PRO A 47 9.60 -3.04 -9.26
C PRO A 47 9.40 -4.19 -8.27
N GLU A 48 9.97 -4.14 -7.06
CA GLU A 48 9.73 -5.06 -5.95
C GLU A 48 8.24 -5.10 -5.51
N VAL A 49 7.48 -4.05 -5.80
CA VAL A 49 6.02 -3.96 -5.54
C VAL A 49 5.21 -4.82 -6.52
N GLN A 50 5.84 -5.36 -7.58
CA GLN A 50 5.13 -6.14 -8.60
C GLN A 50 4.67 -7.52 -8.13
N SER A 51 5.03 -7.96 -6.92
CA SER A 51 4.40 -9.15 -6.35
C SER A 51 2.90 -8.86 -6.14
N TYR A 52 2.05 -9.56 -6.89
CA TYR A 52 0.61 -9.52 -6.65
C TYR A 52 0.36 -9.94 -5.19
N ASN A 53 -0.53 -9.23 -4.49
CA ASN A 53 -0.79 -9.35 -3.06
C ASN A 53 0.13 -8.55 -2.10
N SER A 54 0.70 -7.45 -2.58
CA SER A 54 1.46 -6.53 -1.73
C SER A 54 0.61 -5.40 -1.14
N VAL A 55 0.94 -4.99 0.08
CA VAL A 55 0.57 -3.69 0.64
C VAL A 55 1.86 -2.87 0.80
N VAL A 56 1.82 -1.64 0.31
CA VAL A 56 2.93 -0.68 0.46
C VAL A 56 2.45 0.45 1.33
N LEU A 57 3.16 0.69 2.43
CA LEU A 57 2.96 1.86 3.27
C LEU A 57 4.05 2.88 2.95
N GLN A 58 3.66 4.05 2.46
CA GLN A 58 4.55 5.18 2.22
C GLN A 58 4.38 6.23 3.32
N GLU A 59 5.45 6.48 4.07
CA GLU A 59 5.52 7.52 5.11
C GLU A 59 6.60 8.54 4.74
N GLY A 60 6.20 9.57 3.99
CA GLY A 60 7.16 10.54 3.45
C GLY A 60 8.05 9.89 2.38
N GLU A 61 9.36 9.80 2.65
CA GLU A 61 10.35 9.10 1.80
C GLU A 61 10.52 7.63 2.19
N HIS A 62 9.98 7.20 3.33
CA HIS A 62 10.10 5.82 3.77
C HIS A 62 9.01 4.95 3.13
N LEU A 63 9.41 3.79 2.60
CA LEU A 63 8.52 2.77 2.05
C LEU A 63 8.69 1.47 2.82
N SER A 64 7.58 0.95 3.34
CA SER A 64 7.49 -0.37 3.95
C SER A 64 6.66 -1.28 3.06
N PHE A 65 7.16 -2.50 2.84
CA PHE A 65 6.55 -3.49 1.94
C PHE A 65 6.15 -4.72 2.73
N GLU A 66 4.90 -5.12 2.57
CA GLU A 66 4.36 -6.33 3.18
C GLU A 66 3.67 -7.14 2.09
N SER A 67 4.21 -8.32 1.82
CA SER A 67 3.67 -9.28 0.86
C SER A 67 3.37 -10.60 1.58
N THR A 68 2.31 -11.27 1.16
CA THR A 68 1.92 -12.60 1.68
C THR A 68 2.28 -13.69 0.67
#